data_AF-A0A7Y5E541-F1
#
_entry.id   AF-A0A7Y5E541-F1
#
_cell.length_a   1.000
_cell.length_b   1.000
_cell.length_c   1.000
_cell.angle_alpha   90.00
_cell.angle_beta   90.00
_cell.angle_gamma   90.00
#
_symmetry.space_group_name_H-M   'P 1'
#
loop_
_entity.id
_entity.type
_entity.pdbx_description
1 polymer ?
#
loop_
_entity_poly.entity_id
_entity_poly.type
_entity_poly.pdbx_seq_one_letter_code
_entity_poly.pdbx_strand_id
1 'polypeptide(L)'
;MTKAALSLAFLVSILFACSTKLGDSCDDEGSTDACVDGAICTKTVDNRLTCQKVCKEQTDCPTNASCVGVSKGSSKACRPN
;
A
#
# COMPACT_ATOMS: atom_id res chain seq x y z
N MET A 1 17.58 10.53 50.50
CA MET A 1 18.19 11.01 49.24
C MET A 1 17.93 9.94 48.18
N THR A 2 17.39 10.35 47.02
CA THR A 2 17.32 9.65 45.71
C THR A 2 16.72 8.23 45.68
N LYS A 3 15.42 8.02 45.49
CA LYS A 3 14.65 8.05 44.22
C LYS A 3 15.41 7.49 43.01
N ALA A 4 15.15 6.24 42.63
CA ALA A 4 15.40 5.71 41.30
C ALA A 4 14.27 4.72 40.94
N ALA A 5 13.12 5.25 40.54
CA ALA A 5 12.11 4.50 39.81
C ALA A 5 12.63 4.35 38.37
N LEU A 6 13.10 3.16 38.02
CA LEU A 6 13.55 2.83 36.68
C LEU A 6 12.30 2.68 35.80
N SER A 7 11.82 3.80 35.25
CA SER A 7 10.66 3.85 34.38
C SER A 7 10.90 3.03 33.11
N LEU A 8 10.20 1.91 33.02
CA LEU A 8 10.07 1.08 31.84
C LEU A 8 9.25 1.84 30.79
N ALA A 9 9.91 2.67 29.98
CA ALA A 9 9.27 3.35 28.85
C ALA A 9 9.05 2.33 27.72
N PHE A 10 7.93 1.62 27.78
CA PHE A 10 7.41 0.79 26.71
C PHE A 10 6.96 1.74 25.57
N LEU A 11 7.86 1.98 24.62
CA LEU A 11 7.57 2.68 23.37
C LEU A 11 6.59 1.83 22.56
N VAL A 12 5.29 1.99 22.83
CA VAL A 12 4.22 1.52 21.95
C VAL A 12 4.27 2.40 20.71
N SER A 13 5.04 1.96 19.72
CA SER A 13 4.99 2.49 18.36
C SER A 13 3.61 2.17 17.81
N ILE A 14 2.69 3.13 17.94
CA ILE A 14 1.40 3.07 17.27
C ILE A 14 1.70 3.18 15.77
N LEU A 15 1.88 2.03 15.11
CA LEU A 15 1.69 1.90 13.68
C LEU A 15 0.20 2.16 13.44
N PHE A 16 -0.18 3.44 13.41
CA PHE A 16 -1.39 3.83 12.71
C PHE A 16 -1.18 3.35 11.28
N ALA A 17 -1.81 2.24 10.92
CA ALA A 17 -2.00 1.82 9.55
C ALA A 17 -2.86 2.91 8.89
N CYS A 18 -2.22 4.02 8.54
CA CYS A 18 -2.82 5.07 7.75
C CYS A 18 -2.80 4.52 6.34
N SER A 19 -3.91 3.93 5.91
CA SER A 19 -4.11 3.45 4.55
C SER A 19 -3.67 4.53 3.55
N THR A 20 -2.63 4.23 2.77
CA THR A 20 -2.01 5.23 1.88
C THR A 20 -2.83 5.42 0.61
N LYS A 21 -2.85 6.63 0.06
CA LYS A 21 -3.71 6.98 -1.07
C LYS A 21 -3.23 6.34 -2.36
N LEU A 22 -4.07 6.39 -3.40
CA LEU A 22 -3.63 6.00 -4.75
C LEU A 22 -2.39 6.81 -5.17
N GLY A 23 -1.38 6.12 -5.66
CA GLY A 23 -0.09 6.69 -6.06
C GLY A 23 0.92 6.86 -4.92
N ASP A 24 0.51 6.74 -3.66
CA ASP A 24 1.44 6.76 -2.53
C ASP A 24 2.30 5.50 -2.51
N SER A 25 3.51 5.63 -1.99
CA SER A 25 4.41 4.49 -1.76
C SER A 25 3.80 3.51 -0.75
N CYS A 26 4.12 2.24 -0.94
CA CYS A 26 3.76 1.15 -0.04
C CYS A 26 4.90 0.13 -0.02
N ASP A 27 4.98 -0.68 1.03
CA ASP A 27 6.13 -1.57 1.24
C ASP A 27 5.84 -3.03 0.86
N ASP A 28 4.57 -3.44 0.89
CA ASP A 28 4.16 -4.85 0.74
C ASP A 28 3.40 -5.10 -0.57
N GLU A 29 4.10 -5.59 -1.61
CA GLU A 29 3.47 -5.97 -2.89
C GLU A 29 2.32 -6.98 -2.68
N GLY A 30 1.14 -6.66 -3.19
CA GLY A 30 -0.09 -7.43 -3.04
C GLY A 30 -0.91 -7.08 -1.80
N SER A 31 -0.43 -6.21 -0.92
CA SER A 31 -1.18 -5.78 0.27
C SER A 31 -2.30 -4.80 -0.08
N THR A 32 -3.51 -5.11 0.39
CA THR A 32 -4.66 -4.19 0.35
C THR A 32 -4.77 -3.37 1.63
N ASP A 33 -4.27 -3.88 2.77
CA ASP A 33 -4.32 -3.19 4.06
C ASP A 33 -3.39 -1.97 4.13
N ALA A 34 -2.27 -2.00 3.39
CA ALA A 34 -1.35 -0.87 3.32
C ALA A 34 -1.91 0.33 2.52
N CYS A 35 -2.95 0.09 1.72
CA CYS A 35 -3.54 1.07 0.82
C CYS A 35 -4.95 1.46 1.26
N VAL A 36 -5.47 2.57 0.73
CA VAL A 36 -6.89 2.92 0.84
C VAL A 36 -7.79 1.80 0.29
N ASP A 37 -9.02 1.71 0.79
CA ASP A 37 -10.01 0.74 0.32
C ASP A 37 -10.15 0.73 -1.20
N GLY A 38 -10.15 -0.48 -1.77
CA GLY A 38 -10.20 -0.68 -3.22
C GLY A 38 -8.88 -0.46 -3.96
N ALA A 39 -7.78 -0.25 -3.24
CA ALA A 39 -6.43 -0.20 -3.78
C ALA A 39 -5.58 -1.40 -3.31
N ILE A 40 -4.52 -1.68 -4.07
CA ILE A 40 -3.56 -2.73 -3.78
C ILE A 40 -2.17 -2.21 -4.09
N CYS A 41 -1.21 -2.56 -3.23
CA CYS A 41 0.19 -2.21 -3.43
C CYS A 41 0.76 -3.03 -4.59
N THR A 42 1.24 -2.39 -5.64
CA THR A 42 1.80 -3.09 -6.82
C THR A 42 2.93 -2.29 -7.45
N LYS A 43 3.75 -2.98 -8.25
CA LYS A 43 4.86 -2.36 -8.97
C LYS A 43 4.38 -1.53 -10.15
N THR A 44 4.87 -0.30 -10.23
CA THR A 44 4.78 0.53 -11.43
C THR A 44 5.79 0.04 -12.49
N VAL A 45 5.72 0.64 -13.68
CA VAL A 45 6.69 0.39 -14.78
C VAL A 45 8.14 0.70 -14.36
N ASP A 46 8.34 1.59 -13.39
CA ASP A 46 9.65 1.96 -12.86
C ASP A 46 10.14 1.04 -11.72
N ASN A 47 9.47 -0.09 -11.47
CA ASN A 47 9.73 -1.00 -10.33
C ASN A 47 9.52 -0.37 -8.94
N ARG A 48 8.77 0.73 -8.83
CA ARG A 48 8.38 1.32 -7.54
C ARG A 48 7.09 0.69 -7.04
N LEU A 49 7.01 0.37 -5.75
CA LEU A 49 5.78 -0.08 -5.13
C LEU A 49 4.91 1.11 -4.76
N THR A 50 3.70 1.15 -5.33
CA THR A 50 2.70 2.19 -5.06
C THR A 50 1.31 1.59 -4.97
N CYS A 51 0.43 2.23 -4.22
CA CYS A 51 -0.97 1.84 -4.15
C CYS A 51 -1.68 2.18 -5.46
N GLN A 52 -2.22 1.17 -6.12
CA GLN A 52 -2.96 1.32 -7.38
C GLN A 52 -4.38 0.80 -7.22
N LYS A 53 -5.31 1.40 -7.96
CA LYS A 53 -6.72 1.02 -7.93
C LYS A 53 -6.86 -0.42 -8.42
N VAL A 54 -7.56 -1.26 -7.67
CA VAL A 54 -7.94 -2.62 -8.11
C VAL A 54 -8.90 -2.52 -9.29
N CYS A 55 -8.70 -3.36 -10.29
CA CYS A 55 -9.55 -3.42 -11.48
C CYS A 55 -9.98 -4.86 -11.77
N LYS A 56 -11.11 -5.02 -12.45
CA LYS A 56 -11.56 -6.30 -13.02
C LYS A 56 -11.35 -6.30 -14.53
N GLU A 57 -11.62 -5.15 -15.15
CA GLU A 57 -11.55 -4.93 -16.59
C GLU A 57 -10.88 -3.59 -16.92
N GLN A 58 -10.50 -3.42 -18.20
CA GLN A 58 -9.77 -2.23 -18.66
C GLN A 58 -10.57 -0.93 -18.48
N THR A 59 -11.89 -1.00 -18.54
CA THR A 59 -12.81 0.13 -18.35
C THR A 59 -12.83 0.67 -16.91
N ASP A 60 -12.33 -0.10 -15.94
CA ASP A 60 -12.18 0.36 -14.55
C ASP A 60 -11.01 1.35 -14.38
N CYS A 61 -10.09 1.36 -15.36
CA CYS A 61 -8.87 2.14 -15.36
C CYS A 61 -8.99 3.39 -16.23
N PRO A 62 -8.28 4.48 -15.88
CA PRO A 62 -8.20 5.64 -16.75
C PRO A 62 -7.49 5.30 -18.06
N THR A 63 -7.71 6.10 -19.10
CA THR A 63 -7.21 5.86 -20.46
C THR A 63 -5.68 5.71 -20.55
N ASN A 64 -4.95 6.29 -19.60
CA ASN A 64 -3.48 6.22 -19.51
C ASN A 64 -2.98 5.10 -18.58
N ALA A 65 -3.83 4.15 -18.20
CA ALA A 65 -3.45 3.00 -17.40
C ALA A 65 -4.03 1.70 -17.97
N SER A 66 -3.36 0.58 -17.71
CA SER A 66 -3.81 -0.74 -18.12
C SER A 66 -4.18 -1.59 -16.90
N CYS A 67 -5.29 -2.34 -17.01
CA CYS A 67 -5.67 -3.31 -15.98
C CYS A 67 -4.80 -4.56 -16.09
N VAL A 68 -3.77 -4.66 -15.25
CA VAL A 68 -2.76 -5.73 -15.30
C VAL A 68 -2.71 -6.51 -13.99
N GLY A 69 -2.28 -7.77 -14.06
CA GLY A 69 -2.11 -8.62 -12.88
C GLY A 69 -1.06 -8.10 -11.91
N VAL A 70 -1.33 -8.21 -10.61
CA VAL A 70 -0.35 -7.98 -9.54
C VAL A 70 0.49 -9.25 -9.36
N SER A 71 1.81 -9.12 -9.24
CA SER A 71 2.71 -10.29 -9.23
C SER A 71 2.44 -11.25 -8.07
N LYS A 72 1.97 -10.73 -6.94
CA LYS A 72 1.57 -11.53 -5.77
C LYS A 72 0.04 -11.58 -5.66
N GLY A 73 -0.54 -12.67 -6.18
CA GLY A 73 -1.97 -12.98 -6.03
C GLY A 73 -2.70 -13.08 -7.37
N SER A 74 -4.03 -13.06 -7.31
CA SER A 74 -4.92 -13.12 -8.49
C SER A 74 -5.61 -11.79 -8.79
N SER A 75 -5.30 -10.75 -8.02
CA SER A 75 -5.84 -9.40 -8.19
C SER A 75 -5.21 -8.71 -9.39
N LYS A 76 -5.96 -7.80 -10.03
CA LYS A 76 -5.45 -6.89 -11.05
C LYS A 76 -5.55 -5.45 -10.54
N ALA A 77 -4.67 -4.60 -11.04
CA ALA A 77 -4.65 -3.18 -10.71
C ALA A 77 -4.37 -2.32 -11.94
N CYS A 78 -4.82 -1.07 -11.88
CA CYS A 78 -4.55 -0.08 -12.91
C CYS A 78 -3.10 0.36 -12.84
N ARG A 79 -2.25 -0.14 -13.73
CA ARG A 79 -0.87 0.28 -13.84
C ARG A 79 -0.75 1.38 -14.91
N PRO A 80 -0.21 2.57 -14.58
CA PRO A 80 0.04 3.59 -15.60
C PRO A 80 0.93 3.04 -16.72
N ASN A 81 0.61 3.41 -17.96
CA ASN A 81 1.37 3.07 -19.16
C ASN A 81 2.53 4.03 -19.38
#